data_AF-A0A1A7W4Z9-F1
#
_entry.id   AF-A0A1A7W4Z9-F1
#
_cell.length_a   1.000
_cell.length_b   1.000
_cell.length_c   1.000
_cell.angle_alpha   90.00
_cell.angle_beta   90.00
_cell.angle_gamma   90.00
#
_symmetry.space_group_name_H-M   'P 1'
#
loop_
_entity.id
_entity.type
_entity.pdbx_description
1 polymer ?
#
loop_
_entity_poly.entity_id
_entity_poly.type
_entity_poly.pdbx_seq_one_letter_code
_entity_poly.pdbx_strand_id
1 'polypeptide(L)'
;MSTVGNGASGGVGGVGGGSSGGSTSLMEAWMKKVLEDSTGGAPGSSLNSGKDIMDKLKEDLEKIFSDLQSRFTGVEAQELADMCFKAGELFDRSSTYVRGMKTFCKGMMEVRYFISGLKSGTKKSAPVQVETTIEEHEWYPRCIVGAVALSTIYGDNCKLGEVIKKIDEEMKKKLGGHKNNGAKLDKCKGLTNADVLLGKALIGGKIREWALADKARANIDATKNKAIQRVGSVMDDRDKLCKQDQGYPSAHNQLKGNTNSMASFLGIVDSAKVENNDSPNLFDVLVNDDLTFPPETLQEALAPLVNTDGSGTVDPSKVGEVMEQLKKESETTVGKYSIINTLVLYHIIYVSHH
;
A
#
# COMPACT_ATOMS: atom_id res chain seq x y z
N MET A 1 69.74 -12.16 -27.10
CA MET A 1 68.27 -12.26 -27.07
C MET A 1 67.88 -12.68 -25.67
N SER A 2 67.15 -11.81 -25.00
CA SER A 2 67.05 -11.69 -23.54
C SER A 2 66.13 -12.72 -22.89
N THR A 3 66.50 -13.11 -21.67
CA THR A 3 65.63 -13.65 -20.60
C THR A 3 65.14 -12.51 -19.68
N VAL A 4 64.37 -12.86 -18.63
CA VAL A 4 63.72 -12.05 -17.55
C VAL A 4 62.28 -11.63 -17.89
N GLY A 5 61.24 -11.74 -17.05
CA GLY A 5 61.06 -12.13 -15.65
C GLY A 5 59.77 -11.49 -15.07
N ASN A 6 59.14 -12.18 -14.10
CA ASN A 6 58.10 -11.80 -13.11
C ASN A 6 57.45 -10.39 -13.07
N GLY A 7 56.17 -10.36 -12.65
CA GLY A 7 55.62 -9.23 -11.87
C GLY A 7 54.09 -9.18 -11.76
N ALA A 8 53.56 -9.38 -10.55
CA ALA A 8 52.14 -9.29 -10.18
C ALA A 8 51.70 -7.86 -9.81
N SER A 9 50.43 -7.50 -10.05
CA SER A 9 49.52 -6.73 -9.18
C SER A 9 48.15 -6.65 -9.91
N GLY A 10 46.99 -6.87 -9.31
CA GLY A 10 46.52 -6.26 -8.07
C GLY A 10 45.72 -4.99 -8.41
N GLY A 11 44.61 -5.13 -9.15
CA GLY A 11 43.74 -4.01 -9.56
C GLY A 11 42.34 -4.19 -9.02
N VAL A 12 42.04 -3.49 -7.93
CA VAL A 12 40.71 -3.33 -7.33
C VAL A 12 39.77 -2.71 -8.36
N GLY A 13 38.77 -3.48 -8.81
CA GLY A 13 37.70 -3.00 -9.69
C GLY A 13 36.79 -2.05 -8.92
N GLY A 14 36.89 -0.77 -9.24
CA GLY A 14 36.19 0.32 -8.59
C GLY A 14 34.66 0.19 -8.63
N VAL A 15 34.08 0.69 -7.54
CA VAL A 15 32.67 0.99 -7.34
C VAL A 15 32.21 1.89 -8.49
N GLY A 16 31.41 1.34 -9.41
CA GLY A 16 30.74 2.10 -10.45
C GLY A 16 29.64 2.96 -9.82
N GLY A 17 29.97 4.22 -9.55
CA GLY A 17 28.99 5.28 -9.32
C GLY A 17 28.12 5.44 -10.56
N GLY A 18 26.88 4.96 -10.47
CA GLY A 18 25.86 5.16 -11.50
C GLY A 18 25.40 6.61 -11.52
N SER A 19 25.54 7.23 -12.69
CA SER A 19 25.08 8.58 -13.04
C SER A 19 23.71 8.95 -12.47
N SER A 20 23.68 10.12 -11.84
CA SER A 20 22.49 10.91 -11.52
C SER A 20 21.82 11.44 -12.80
N GLY A 21 20.97 10.62 -13.42
CA GLY A 21 19.90 11.08 -14.30
C GLY A 21 18.58 10.88 -13.55
N GLY A 22 18.10 11.91 -12.85
CA GLY A 22 16.97 11.78 -11.92
C GLY A 22 15.66 11.47 -12.65
N SER A 23 15.21 10.22 -12.61
CA SER A 23 13.83 9.89 -12.94
C SER A 23 12.92 10.48 -11.87
N THR A 24 12.03 11.39 -12.25
CA THR A 24 10.93 11.90 -11.40
C THR A 24 10.23 10.76 -10.69
N SER A 25 10.03 10.88 -9.36
CA SER A 25 9.34 9.85 -8.58
C SER A 25 7.84 9.80 -8.90
N LEU A 26 7.16 8.67 -8.64
CA LEU A 26 5.72 8.56 -8.88
C LEU A 26 4.91 9.58 -8.05
N MET A 27 5.34 9.84 -6.81
CA MET A 27 4.71 10.84 -5.93
C MET A 27 4.86 12.25 -6.49
N GLU A 28 6.05 12.59 -6.99
CA GLU A 28 6.31 13.89 -7.60
C GLU A 28 5.47 14.10 -8.87
N ALA A 29 5.40 13.08 -9.74
CA ALA A 29 4.60 13.12 -10.96
C ALA A 29 3.10 13.28 -10.65
N TRP A 30 2.60 12.54 -9.66
CA TRP A 30 1.22 12.64 -9.18
C TRP A 30 0.92 14.03 -8.61
N MET A 31 1.75 14.53 -7.69
CA MET A 31 1.53 15.82 -7.04
C MET A 31 1.53 16.96 -8.07
N LYS A 32 2.48 16.97 -9.01
CA LYS A 32 2.49 17.95 -10.11
C LYS A 32 1.19 17.93 -10.90
N LYS A 33 0.70 16.74 -11.27
CA LYS A 33 -0.52 16.61 -12.05
C LYS A 33 -1.76 17.10 -11.30
N VAL A 34 -1.91 16.76 -10.02
CA VAL A 34 -3.03 17.25 -9.18
C VAL A 34 -3.01 18.79 -9.09
N LEU A 35 -1.83 19.39 -8.93
CA LEU A 35 -1.66 20.85 -8.86
C LEU A 35 -2.00 21.52 -10.20
N GLU A 36 -1.49 21.00 -11.31
CA GLU A 36 -1.78 21.49 -12.67
C GLU A 36 -3.29 21.49 -12.94
N ASP A 37 -3.97 20.36 -12.67
CA ASP A 37 -5.42 20.23 -12.88
C ASP A 37 -6.23 21.15 -11.94
N SER A 38 -5.66 21.53 -10.79
CA SER A 38 -6.30 22.44 -9.82
C SER A 38 -6.16 23.92 -10.19
N THR A 39 -5.13 24.31 -10.97
CA THR A 39 -4.91 25.70 -11.40
C THR A 39 -5.79 26.17 -12.55
N GLY A 40 -6.51 25.25 -13.22
CA GLY A 40 -7.22 25.53 -14.48
C GLY A 40 -8.75 25.61 -14.44
N GLY A 41 -9.41 25.53 -13.28
CA GLY A 41 -10.89 25.33 -13.23
C GLY A 41 -11.65 26.21 -12.24
N ALA A 42 -12.69 26.90 -12.74
CA ALA A 42 -13.81 27.58 -12.06
C ALA A 42 -13.51 28.70 -11.01
N PRO A 43 -14.34 29.77 -10.95
CA PRO A 43 -14.24 30.79 -9.90
C PRO A 43 -14.45 30.17 -8.51
N GLY A 44 -13.43 30.24 -7.64
CA GLY A 44 -13.46 29.69 -6.28
C GLY A 44 -12.40 28.62 -5.96
N SER A 45 -11.61 28.18 -6.95
CA SER A 45 -10.59 27.13 -6.80
C SER A 45 -9.21 27.64 -6.35
N SER A 46 -9.18 28.74 -5.61
CA SER A 46 -7.95 29.38 -5.14
C SER A 46 -7.23 28.46 -4.14
N LEU A 47 -5.99 28.09 -4.42
CA LEU A 47 -5.14 27.33 -3.49
C LEU A 47 -4.25 28.33 -2.75
N ASN A 48 -4.67 28.73 -1.55
CA ASN A 48 -4.06 29.83 -0.80
C ASN A 48 -3.20 29.35 0.37
N SER A 49 -3.22 28.06 0.67
CA SER A 49 -2.54 27.49 1.82
C SER A 49 -2.08 26.05 1.54
N GLY A 50 -1.11 25.58 2.33
CA GLY A 50 -0.74 24.17 2.33
C GLY A 50 -1.91 23.25 2.69
N LYS A 51 -2.91 23.76 3.44
CA LYS A 51 -4.16 23.06 3.71
C LYS A 51 -5.00 22.85 2.46
N ASP A 52 -5.16 23.87 1.62
CA ASP A 52 -5.94 23.75 0.38
C ASP A 52 -5.32 22.71 -0.55
N ILE A 53 -3.98 22.70 -0.64
CA ILE A 53 -3.23 21.70 -1.41
C ILE A 53 -3.42 20.30 -0.81
N MET A 54 -3.28 20.17 0.52
CA MET A 54 -3.50 18.90 1.22
C MET A 54 -4.90 18.35 0.95
N ASP A 55 -5.92 19.20 0.99
CA ASP A 55 -7.31 18.84 0.72
C ASP A 55 -7.49 18.38 -0.75
N LYS A 56 -6.82 19.01 -1.73
CA LYS A 56 -6.83 18.55 -3.15
C LYS A 56 -6.17 17.19 -3.35
N LEU A 57 -5.01 16.97 -2.74
CA LEU A 57 -4.32 15.68 -2.78
C LEU A 57 -5.18 14.58 -2.16
N LYS A 58 -5.85 14.89 -1.04
CA LYS A 58 -6.81 13.99 -0.40
C LYS A 58 -8.01 13.68 -1.31
N GLU A 59 -8.63 14.70 -1.90
CA GLU A 59 -9.75 14.52 -2.84
C GLU A 59 -9.39 13.59 -3.99
N ASP A 60 -8.18 13.70 -4.53
CA ASP A 60 -7.71 12.83 -5.60
C ASP A 60 -7.57 11.36 -5.12
N LEU A 61 -6.96 11.13 -3.96
CA LEU A 61 -6.89 9.79 -3.36
C LEU A 61 -8.28 9.21 -3.06
N GLU A 62 -9.25 10.03 -2.66
CA GLU A 62 -10.65 9.60 -2.45
C GLU A 62 -11.33 9.15 -3.75
N LYS A 63 -11.03 9.77 -4.89
CA LYS A 63 -11.51 9.31 -6.21
C LYS A 63 -10.93 7.94 -6.56
N ILE A 64 -9.63 7.76 -6.36
CA ILE A 64 -8.96 6.47 -6.60
C ILE A 64 -9.47 5.39 -5.63
N PHE A 65 -9.74 5.74 -4.39
CA PHE A 65 -10.39 4.83 -3.44
C PHE A 65 -11.82 4.46 -3.87
N SER A 66 -12.58 5.40 -4.43
CA SER A 66 -13.91 5.12 -4.99
C SER A 66 -13.85 4.12 -6.15
N ASP A 67 -12.81 4.20 -7.00
CA ASP A 67 -12.58 3.18 -8.03
C ASP A 67 -12.26 1.81 -7.40
N LEU A 68 -11.40 1.74 -6.38
CA LEU A 68 -11.15 0.50 -5.65
C LEU A 68 -12.43 -0.07 -5.01
N GLN A 69 -13.27 0.76 -4.39
CA GLN A 69 -14.55 0.34 -3.82
C GLN A 69 -15.46 -0.30 -4.88
N SER A 70 -15.46 0.24 -6.10
CA SER A 70 -16.22 -0.32 -7.22
C SER A 70 -15.75 -1.74 -7.59
N ARG A 71 -14.47 -2.08 -7.37
CA ARG A 71 -13.94 -3.43 -7.61
C ARG A 71 -14.53 -4.43 -6.64
N PHE A 72 -14.75 -4.03 -5.39
CA PHE A 72 -15.40 -4.90 -4.40
C PHE A 72 -16.87 -5.18 -4.71
N THR A 73 -17.59 -4.23 -5.31
CA THR A 73 -19.01 -4.39 -5.68
C THR A 73 -19.22 -5.05 -7.04
N GLY A 74 -18.22 -4.97 -7.92
CA GLY A 74 -18.29 -5.38 -9.32
C GLY A 74 -18.57 -6.86 -9.59
N VAL A 75 -18.63 -7.20 -10.88
CA VAL A 75 -18.74 -8.59 -11.31
C VAL A 75 -17.46 -9.33 -10.94
N GLU A 76 -17.61 -10.52 -10.35
CA GLU A 76 -16.47 -11.34 -10.00
C GLU A 76 -16.00 -12.08 -11.25
N ALA A 77 -14.75 -11.87 -11.66
CA ALA A 77 -14.13 -12.67 -12.69
C ALA A 77 -13.99 -14.13 -12.23
N GLN A 78 -14.33 -15.08 -13.11
CA GLN A 78 -14.16 -16.51 -12.84
C GLN A 78 -12.74 -16.86 -12.39
N GLU A 79 -11.73 -16.18 -12.94
CA GLU A 79 -10.34 -16.37 -12.57
C GLU A 79 -10.06 -16.15 -11.07
N LEU A 80 -10.64 -15.10 -10.46
CA LEU A 80 -10.50 -14.86 -9.02
C LEU A 80 -11.25 -15.92 -8.22
N ALA A 81 -12.40 -16.37 -8.72
CA ALA A 81 -13.18 -17.43 -8.07
C ALA A 81 -12.42 -18.76 -8.03
N ASP A 82 -11.76 -19.13 -9.13
CA ASP A 82 -10.99 -20.36 -9.25
C ASP A 82 -9.74 -20.32 -8.36
N MET A 83 -8.97 -19.24 -8.46
CA MET A 83 -7.76 -19.06 -7.65
C MET A 83 -8.09 -19.09 -6.15
N CYS A 84 -9.13 -18.39 -5.74
CA CYS A 84 -9.53 -18.33 -4.33
C CYS A 84 -10.31 -19.57 -3.85
N PHE A 85 -10.67 -20.51 -4.73
CA PHE A 85 -11.29 -21.76 -4.31
C PHE A 85 -10.39 -22.52 -3.33
N LYS A 86 -9.07 -22.53 -3.60
CA LYS A 86 -8.04 -23.18 -2.78
C LYS A 86 -7.90 -22.61 -1.38
N ALA A 87 -8.20 -21.31 -1.19
CA ALA A 87 -8.18 -20.70 0.15
C ALA A 87 -9.22 -21.36 1.08
N GLY A 88 -10.32 -21.87 0.54
CA GLY A 88 -11.32 -22.61 1.31
C GLY A 88 -10.85 -23.96 1.82
N GLU A 89 -9.81 -24.56 1.22
CA GLU A 89 -9.24 -25.84 1.65
C GLU A 89 -8.40 -25.72 2.93
N LEU A 90 -8.19 -24.51 3.46
CA LEU A 90 -7.52 -24.30 4.74
C LEU A 90 -8.39 -24.73 5.94
N PHE A 91 -9.66 -25.08 5.73
CA PHE A 91 -10.60 -25.43 6.78
C PHE A 91 -11.37 -26.72 6.46
N ASP A 92 -11.24 -27.71 7.34
CA ASP A 92 -11.98 -28.99 7.25
C ASP A 92 -13.28 -29.00 8.08
N ARG A 93 -13.68 -27.86 8.67
CA ARG A 93 -14.61 -27.83 9.81
C ARG A 93 -16.04 -27.35 9.49
N SER A 94 -16.25 -26.34 8.65
CA SER A 94 -17.61 -25.86 8.31
C SER A 94 -17.68 -25.13 6.96
N SER A 95 -18.80 -25.28 6.26
CA SER A 95 -19.06 -24.61 4.97
C SER A 95 -19.05 -23.08 5.08
N THR A 96 -19.39 -22.53 6.25
CA THR A 96 -19.33 -21.09 6.52
C THR A 96 -17.90 -20.57 6.55
N TYR A 97 -16.99 -21.25 7.27
CA TYR A 97 -15.58 -20.83 7.32
C TYR A 97 -14.88 -21.02 5.97
N VAL A 98 -15.20 -22.11 5.27
CA VAL A 98 -14.73 -22.34 3.89
C VAL A 98 -15.16 -21.19 2.97
N ARG A 99 -16.43 -20.75 3.06
CA ARG A 99 -16.94 -19.60 2.29
C ARG A 99 -16.28 -18.29 2.71
N GLY A 100 -16.07 -18.07 4.01
CA GLY A 100 -15.41 -16.89 4.56
C GLY A 100 -13.99 -16.74 3.99
N MET A 101 -13.20 -17.81 3.97
CA MET A 101 -11.83 -17.77 3.43
C MET A 101 -11.77 -17.55 1.92
N LYS A 102 -12.70 -18.12 1.16
CA LYS A 102 -12.83 -17.82 -0.27
C LYS A 102 -13.11 -16.33 -0.48
N THR A 103 -14.01 -15.76 0.32
CA THR A 103 -14.39 -14.34 0.25
C THR A 103 -13.24 -13.42 0.68
N PHE A 104 -12.53 -13.77 1.74
CA PHE A 104 -11.31 -13.09 2.20
C PHE A 104 -10.24 -13.03 1.10
N CYS A 105 -9.91 -14.17 0.50
CA CYS A 105 -8.99 -14.25 -0.62
C CYS A 105 -9.44 -13.35 -1.79
N LYS A 106 -10.73 -13.40 -2.16
CA LYS A 106 -11.27 -12.59 -3.26
C LYS A 106 -11.11 -11.09 -2.99
N GLY A 107 -11.42 -10.64 -1.78
CA GLY A 107 -11.22 -9.26 -1.36
C GLY A 107 -9.76 -8.81 -1.53
N MET A 108 -8.81 -9.59 -1.02
CA MET A 108 -7.39 -9.30 -1.19
C MET A 108 -6.97 -9.29 -2.68
N MET A 109 -7.48 -10.24 -3.47
CA MET A 109 -7.15 -10.34 -4.90
C MET A 109 -7.68 -9.17 -5.73
N GLU A 110 -8.84 -8.60 -5.40
CA GLU A 110 -9.33 -7.36 -6.04
C GLU A 110 -8.34 -6.21 -5.78
N VAL A 111 -7.78 -6.10 -4.57
CA VAL A 111 -6.73 -5.10 -4.28
C VAL A 111 -5.47 -5.37 -5.11
N ARG A 112 -4.99 -6.62 -5.17
CA ARG A 112 -3.81 -6.97 -5.95
C ARG A 112 -3.99 -6.68 -7.44
N TYR A 113 -5.17 -6.98 -7.99
CA TYR A 113 -5.47 -6.74 -9.40
C TYR A 113 -5.56 -5.25 -9.68
N PHE A 114 -6.21 -4.49 -8.80
CA PHE A 114 -6.31 -3.03 -8.90
C PHE A 114 -4.94 -2.36 -8.99
N ILE A 115 -4.00 -2.69 -8.09
CA ILE A 115 -2.64 -2.13 -8.12
C ILE A 115 -1.77 -2.67 -9.27
N SER A 116 -2.25 -3.69 -9.99
CA SER A 116 -1.58 -4.26 -11.17
C SER A 116 -2.14 -3.72 -12.49
N GLY A 117 -3.10 -2.79 -12.44
CA GLY A 117 -3.83 -2.29 -13.61
C GLY A 117 -4.71 -3.35 -14.25
N LEU A 118 -5.36 -4.18 -13.43
CA LEU A 118 -6.27 -5.23 -13.87
C LEU A 118 -7.67 -4.98 -13.35
N LYS A 119 -8.66 -5.35 -14.17
CA LYS A 119 -10.06 -5.32 -13.80
C LYS A 119 -10.82 -6.56 -14.23
N SER A 120 -11.83 -6.92 -13.45
CA SER A 120 -12.81 -7.91 -13.87
C SER A 120 -13.56 -7.45 -15.12
N GLY A 121 -13.90 -8.40 -16.00
CA GLY A 121 -14.73 -8.13 -17.17
C GLY A 121 -16.20 -7.85 -16.81
N THR A 122 -17.01 -7.50 -17.82
CA THR A 122 -18.42 -7.07 -17.63
C THR A 122 -19.38 -8.18 -17.20
N LYS A 123 -18.96 -9.45 -17.30
CA LYS A 123 -19.72 -10.64 -16.86
C LYS A 123 -18.75 -11.67 -16.30
N LYS A 124 -19.26 -12.62 -15.49
CA LYS A 124 -18.44 -13.61 -14.77
C LYS A 124 -17.52 -14.44 -15.70
N SER A 125 -18.00 -14.79 -16.89
CA SER A 125 -17.25 -15.53 -17.90
C SER A 125 -16.33 -14.66 -18.76
N ALA A 126 -16.40 -13.33 -18.64
CA ALA A 126 -15.50 -12.45 -19.36
C ALA A 126 -14.09 -12.53 -18.73
N PRO A 127 -13.04 -12.50 -19.56
CA PRO A 127 -11.68 -12.52 -19.05
C PRO A 127 -11.41 -11.24 -18.23
N VAL A 128 -10.43 -11.36 -17.33
CA VAL A 128 -9.79 -10.20 -16.69
C VAL A 128 -9.15 -9.34 -17.79
N GLN A 129 -9.27 -8.03 -17.64
CA GLN A 129 -8.83 -7.04 -18.61
C GLN A 129 -7.67 -6.22 -18.04
N VAL A 130 -6.71 -5.89 -18.90
CA VAL A 130 -5.67 -4.90 -18.60
C VAL A 130 -6.25 -3.51 -18.81
N GLU A 131 -6.02 -2.62 -17.85
CA GLU A 131 -6.38 -1.21 -17.93
C GLU A 131 -5.28 -0.46 -18.70
N THR A 132 -5.51 -0.26 -20.00
CA THR A 132 -4.50 0.31 -20.91
C THR A 132 -4.39 1.83 -20.86
N THR A 133 -5.30 2.50 -20.14
CA THR A 133 -5.39 3.97 -20.08
C THR A 133 -4.78 4.54 -18.81
N ILE A 134 -4.13 3.73 -17.96
CA ILE A 134 -3.49 4.22 -16.73
C ILE A 134 -2.22 5.00 -17.09
N GLU A 135 -2.23 6.29 -16.83
CA GLU A 135 -1.10 7.18 -17.03
C GLU A 135 -0.05 7.06 -15.90
N GLU A 136 1.16 7.58 -16.13
CA GLU A 136 2.27 7.41 -15.17
C GLU A 136 1.96 7.98 -13.79
N HIS A 137 1.34 9.16 -13.76
CA HIS A 137 1.00 9.89 -12.54
C HIS A 137 -0.12 9.21 -11.72
N GLU A 138 -0.90 8.31 -12.33
CA GLU A 138 -1.99 7.60 -11.66
C GLU A 138 -1.51 6.37 -10.88
N TRP A 139 -0.26 5.92 -11.07
CA TRP A 139 0.26 4.75 -10.37
C TRP A 139 0.50 5.01 -8.88
N TYR A 140 1.06 6.17 -8.50
CA TYR A 140 1.26 6.50 -7.09
C TYR A 140 -0.02 6.37 -6.25
N PRO A 141 -1.13 7.08 -6.57
CA PRO A 141 -2.31 7.03 -5.73
C PRO A 141 -2.95 5.63 -5.73
N ARG A 142 -2.88 4.87 -6.84
CA ARG A 142 -3.32 3.47 -6.90
C ARG A 142 -2.54 2.59 -5.92
N CYS A 143 -1.21 2.68 -5.94
CA CYS A 143 -0.34 1.89 -5.08
C CYS A 143 -0.58 2.21 -3.59
N ILE A 144 -0.69 3.50 -3.25
CA ILE A 144 -0.97 3.96 -1.88
C ILE A 144 -2.35 3.49 -1.41
N VAL A 145 -3.41 3.75 -2.18
CA VAL A 145 -4.77 3.33 -1.83
C VAL A 145 -4.84 1.82 -1.65
N GLY A 146 -4.21 1.05 -2.54
CA GLY A 146 -4.17 -0.40 -2.44
C GLY A 146 -3.40 -0.89 -1.20
N ALA A 147 -2.25 -0.31 -0.88
CA ALA A 147 -1.48 -0.68 0.31
C ALA A 147 -2.23 -0.35 1.61
N VAL A 148 -2.76 0.87 1.72
CA VAL A 148 -3.54 1.30 2.89
C VAL A 148 -4.83 0.48 3.03
N ALA A 149 -5.53 0.18 1.93
CA ALA A 149 -6.71 -0.67 1.95
C ALA A 149 -6.38 -2.11 2.38
N LEU A 150 -5.30 -2.71 1.84
CA LEU A 150 -4.93 -4.08 2.21
C LEU A 150 -4.65 -4.20 3.71
N SER A 151 -3.79 -3.31 4.22
CA SER A 151 -3.41 -3.30 5.64
C SER A 151 -4.60 -3.03 6.55
N THR A 152 -5.45 -2.06 6.20
CA THR A 152 -6.60 -1.65 7.04
C THR A 152 -7.70 -2.71 7.08
N ILE A 153 -7.99 -3.37 5.95
CA ILE A 153 -9.15 -4.27 5.83
C ILE A 153 -8.77 -5.72 6.18
N TYR A 154 -7.59 -6.16 5.74
CA TYR A 154 -7.20 -7.57 5.78
C TYR A 154 -5.97 -7.84 6.65
N GLY A 155 -5.17 -6.80 6.93
CA GLY A 155 -3.82 -6.94 7.49
C GLY A 155 -3.76 -7.62 8.86
N ASP A 156 -4.78 -7.47 9.69
CA ASP A 156 -4.83 -8.05 11.04
C ASP A 156 -5.46 -9.45 11.11
N ASN A 157 -5.75 -10.06 9.95
CA ASN A 157 -6.31 -11.39 9.90
C ASN A 157 -5.24 -12.46 10.17
N CYS A 158 -5.48 -13.31 11.16
CA CYS A 158 -4.57 -14.40 11.58
C CYS A 158 -4.27 -15.45 10.50
N LYS A 159 -5.05 -15.49 9.41
CA LYS A 159 -4.88 -16.42 8.28
C LYS A 159 -4.33 -15.78 7.02
N LEU A 160 -4.00 -14.48 7.05
CA LEU A 160 -3.52 -13.75 5.87
C LEU A 160 -2.30 -14.43 5.23
N GLY A 161 -1.26 -14.72 6.01
CA GLY A 161 -0.05 -15.37 5.50
C GLY A 161 -0.32 -16.77 4.92
N GLU A 162 -1.17 -17.57 5.58
CA GLU A 162 -1.56 -18.92 5.11
C GLU A 162 -2.32 -18.86 3.79
N VAL A 163 -3.26 -17.91 3.66
CA VAL A 163 -4.05 -17.72 2.43
C VAL A 163 -3.17 -17.27 1.27
N ILE A 164 -2.30 -16.27 1.48
CA ILE A 164 -1.36 -15.82 0.45
C ILE A 164 -0.48 -16.99 -0.01
N LYS A 165 0.10 -17.74 0.93
CA LYS A 165 0.92 -18.91 0.61
C LYS A 165 0.15 -19.96 -0.20
N LYS A 166 -1.11 -20.21 0.14
CA LYS A 166 -1.96 -21.20 -0.52
C LYS A 166 -2.28 -20.83 -1.97
N ILE A 167 -2.40 -19.53 -2.29
CA ILE A 167 -2.74 -19.04 -3.64
C ILE A 167 -1.53 -18.57 -4.45
N ASP A 168 -0.33 -18.46 -3.84
CA ASP A 168 0.83 -17.78 -4.40
C ASP A 168 1.23 -18.27 -5.80
N GLU A 169 1.35 -19.58 -5.99
CA GLU A 169 1.74 -20.16 -7.29
C GLU A 169 0.74 -19.81 -8.40
N GLU A 170 -0.55 -19.90 -8.10
CA GLU A 170 -1.61 -19.63 -9.06
C GLU A 170 -1.75 -18.14 -9.32
N MET A 171 -1.64 -17.31 -8.29
CA MET A 171 -1.55 -15.86 -8.39
C MET A 171 -0.40 -15.45 -9.32
N LYS A 172 0.81 -15.94 -9.07
CA LYS A 172 2.00 -15.64 -9.90
C LYS A 172 1.80 -16.07 -11.34
N LYS A 173 1.24 -17.26 -11.57
CA LYS A 173 0.93 -17.75 -12.92
C LYS A 173 -0.06 -16.84 -13.64
N LYS A 174 -1.15 -16.42 -12.98
CA LYS A 174 -2.18 -15.55 -13.59
C LYS A 174 -1.64 -14.15 -13.86
N LEU A 175 -1.00 -13.53 -12.87
CA LEU A 175 -0.39 -12.22 -13.03
C LEU A 175 0.69 -12.23 -14.13
N GLY A 176 1.53 -13.27 -14.18
CA GLY A 176 2.53 -13.45 -15.24
C GLY A 176 1.91 -13.56 -16.63
N GLY A 177 0.78 -14.25 -16.76
CA GLY A 177 0.00 -14.28 -18.00
C GLY A 177 -0.49 -12.90 -18.43
N HIS A 178 -0.99 -12.10 -17.49
CA HIS A 178 -1.45 -10.73 -17.77
C HIS A 178 -0.30 -9.75 -18.05
N LYS A 179 0.88 -9.96 -17.47
CA LYS A 179 2.08 -9.17 -17.78
C LYS A 179 2.43 -9.22 -19.27
N ASN A 180 2.27 -10.39 -19.88
CA ASN A 180 2.46 -10.57 -21.33
C ASN A 180 1.40 -9.80 -22.17
N ASN A 181 0.28 -9.44 -21.56
CA ASN A 181 -0.81 -8.65 -22.17
C ASN A 181 -0.75 -7.16 -21.79
N GLY A 182 0.34 -6.70 -21.17
CA GLY A 182 0.57 -5.29 -20.85
C GLY A 182 0.29 -4.88 -19.40
N ALA A 183 -0.12 -5.80 -18.52
CA ALA A 183 -0.31 -5.51 -17.10
C ALA A 183 0.99 -5.04 -16.43
N LYS A 184 0.87 -4.12 -15.47
CA LYS A 184 2.02 -3.45 -14.86
C LYS A 184 2.22 -3.93 -13.42
N LEU A 185 2.79 -5.12 -13.28
CA LEU A 185 2.94 -5.78 -11.97
C LEU A 185 3.96 -5.12 -11.03
N ASP A 186 4.86 -4.32 -11.58
CA ASP A 186 6.05 -3.81 -10.91
C ASP A 186 6.00 -2.29 -10.67
N LYS A 187 4.90 -1.61 -11.03
CA LYS A 187 4.77 -0.15 -10.91
C LYS A 187 4.78 0.36 -9.48
N CYS A 188 4.28 -0.43 -8.54
CA CYS A 188 4.29 -0.08 -7.12
C CYS A 188 5.61 -0.41 -6.40
N LYS A 189 6.64 -0.89 -7.11
CA LYS A 189 7.96 -1.12 -6.51
C LYS A 189 8.66 0.19 -6.21
N GLY A 190 9.44 0.18 -5.13
CA GLY A 190 10.30 1.31 -4.79
C GLY A 190 9.59 2.46 -4.06
N LEU A 191 8.37 2.21 -3.56
CA LEU A 191 7.75 3.12 -2.58
C LEU A 191 8.65 3.30 -1.36
N THR A 192 8.67 4.51 -0.85
CA THR A 192 9.48 4.98 0.28
C THR A 192 8.62 5.23 1.51
N ASN A 193 9.24 5.37 2.68
CA ASN A 193 8.53 5.71 3.90
C ASN A 193 7.77 7.05 3.79
N ALA A 194 8.30 8.01 3.04
CA ALA A 194 7.63 9.29 2.80
C ALA A 194 6.34 9.09 2.00
N ASP A 195 6.37 8.24 0.96
CA ASP A 195 5.20 7.90 0.15
C ASP A 195 4.07 7.32 1.02
N VAL A 196 4.42 6.34 1.87
CA VAL A 196 3.45 5.66 2.74
C VAL A 196 2.92 6.57 3.85
N LEU A 197 3.77 7.37 4.49
CA LEU A 197 3.35 8.30 5.53
C LEU A 197 2.41 9.38 4.98
N LEU A 198 2.74 9.97 3.82
CA LEU A 198 1.89 10.94 3.15
C LEU A 198 0.53 10.32 2.82
N GLY A 199 0.55 9.18 2.12
CA GLY A 199 -0.65 8.46 1.74
C GLY A 199 -1.54 8.12 2.93
N LYS A 200 -0.96 7.52 3.97
CA LYS A 200 -1.69 7.15 5.20
C LYS A 200 -2.33 8.36 5.88
N ALA A 201 -1.60 9.47 6.00
CA ALA A 201 -2.11 10.69 6.60
C ALA A 201 -3.31 11.27 5.84
N LEU A 202 -3.31 11.16 4.51
CA LEU A 202 -4.38 11.71 3.67
C LEU A 202 -5.62 10.81 3.59
N ILE A 203 -5.45 9.49 3.39
CA ILE A 203 -6.56 8.57 3.05
C ILE A 203 -6.87 7.49 4.09
N GLY A 204 -5.97 7.24 5.05
CA GLY A 204 -6.10 6.13 6.01
C GLY A 204 -7.38 6.18 6.85
N GLY A 205 -7.72 7.36 7.37
CA GLY A 205 -8.95 7.56 8.16
C GLY A 205 -10.21 7.22 7.36
N LYS A 206 -10.29 7.69 6.11
CA LYS A 206 -11.44 7.45 5.22
C LYS A 206 -11.66 5.97 4.92
N ILE A 207 -10.57 5.25 4.61
CA ILE A 207 -10.62 3.81 4.32
C ILE A 207 -11.08 3.05 5.57
N ARG A 208 -10.54 3.39 6.75
CA ARG A 208 -10.90 2.77 8.03
C ARG A 208 -12.37 3.00 8.36
N GLU A 209 -12.85 4.24 8.28
CA GLU A 209 -14.26 4.58 8.52
C GLU A 209 -15.20 3.80 7.59
N TRP A 210 -14.86 3.73 6.31
CA TRP A 210 -15.66 2.98 5.35
C TRP A 210 -15.69 1.48 5.65
N ALA A 211 -14.54 0.89 5.97
CA ALA A 211 -14.42 -0.53 6.27
C ALA A 211 -15.20 -0.91 7.54
N LEU A 212 -15.10 -0.10 8.60
CA LEU A 212 -15.89 -0.27 9.83
C LEU A 212 -17.39 -0.13 9.58
N ALA A 213 -17.80 0.81 8.73
CA ALA A 213 -19.20 0.96 8.35
C ALA A 213 -19.71 -0.27 7.57
N ASP A 214 -18.88 -0.86 6.69
CA ASP A 214 -19.22 -2.11 5.99
C ASP A 214 -19.30 -3.31 6.95
N LYS A 215 -18.40 -3.39 7.94
CA LYS A 215 -18.47 -4.39 9.03
C LYS A 215 -19.77 -4.27 9.81
N ALA A 216 -20.16 -3.05 10.19
CA ALA A 216 -21.43 -2.81 10.88
C ALA A 216 -22.64 -3.23 10.02
N ARG A 217 -22.61 -2.99 8.71
CA ARG A 217 -23.66 -3.45 7.78
C ARG A 217 -23.71 -4.97 7.66
N ALA A 218 -22.56 -5.65 7.66
CA ALA A 218 -22.50 -7.11 7.60
C ALA A 218 -23.19 -7.79 8.78
N ASN A 219 -23.13 -7.17 9.97
CA ASN A 219 -23.82 -7.65 11.18
C ASN A 219 -25.34 -7.54 11.09
N ILE A 220 -25.86 -6.68 10.20
CA ILE A 220 -27.30 -6.52 9.95
C ILE A 220 -27.74 -7.48 8.85
N ASP A 221 -27.08 -7.41 7.68
CA ASP A 221 -27.38 -8.25 6.53
C ASP A 221 -26.20 -8.29 5.54
N ALA A 222 -25.46 -9.40 5.58
CA ALA A 222 -24.32 -9.66 4.71
C ALA A 222 -24.68 -9.93 3.23
N THR A 223 -25.97 -10.05 2.88
CA THR A 223 -26.39 -10.41 1.52
C THR A 223 -26.69 -9.21 0.61
N LYS A 224 -26.76 -8.00 1.18
CA LYS A 224 -27.19 -6.77 0.46
C LYS A 224 -26.31 -6.38 -0.71
N ASN A 225 -24.99 -6.55 -0.61
CA ASN A 225 -24.08 -6.37 -1.73
C ASN A 225 -22.75 -7.12 -1.52
N LYS A 226 -21.95 -7.22 -2.58
CA LYS A 226 -20.67 -7.95 -2.55
C LYS A 226 -19.55 -7.25 -1.76
N ALA A 227 -19.55 -5.92 -1.66
CA ALA A 227 -18.57 -5.20 -0.87
C ALA A 227 -18.74 -5.53 0.63
N ILE A 228 -19.98 -5.58 1.12
CA ILE A 228 -20.28 -6.04 2.48
C ILE A 228 -19.71 -7.43 2.72
N GLN A 229 -19.75 -8.34 1.75
CA GLN A 229 -19.16 -9.68 1.89
C GLN A 229 -17.63 -9.64 1.90
N ARG A 230 -17.02 -8.94 0.93
CA ARG A 230 -15.57 -8.92 0.71
C ARG A 230 -14.81 -8.07 1.73
N VAL A 231 -15.49 -7.13 2.39
CA VAL A 231 -14.91 -6.22 3.39
C VAL A 231 -15.57 -6.46 4.74
N GLY A 232 -16.86 -6.15 4.87
CA GLY A 232 -17.56 -6.20 6.16
C GLY A 232 -17.59 -7.58 6.81
N SER A 233 -18.07 -8.61 6.11
CA SER A 233 -18.13 -9.98 6.61
C SER A 233 -16.73 -10.55 6.83
N VAL A 234 -15.76 -10.18 6.00
CA VAL A 234 -14.36 -10.58 6.22
C VAL A 234 -13.83 -10.04 7.55
N MET A 235 -14.09 -8.76 7.84
CA MET A 235 -13.66 -8.14 9.10
C MET A 235 -14.39 -8.70 10.32
N ASP A 236 -15.64 -9.13 10.17
CA ASP A 236 -16.44 -9.80 11.22
C ASP A 236 -16.01 -11.28 11.41
N ASP A 237 -15.81 -12.02 10.32
CA ASP A 237 -15.30 -13.39 10.34
C ASP A 237 -13.93 -13.46 11.00
N ARG A 238 -13.07 -12.45 10.80
CA ARG A 238 -11.79 -12.32 11.51
C ARG A 238 -11.97 -12.31 13.02
N ASP A 239 -12.93 -11.57 13.57
CA ASP A 239 -13.16 -11.54 15.03
C ASP A 239 -13.58 -12.92 15.57
N LYS A 240 -14.31 -13.69 14.76
CA LYS A 240 -14.80 -15.03 15.10
C LYS A 240 -13.72 -16.10 14.96
N LEU A 241 -12.88 -15.98 13.95
CA LEU A 241 -11.83 -16.93 13.59
C LEU A 241 -10.54 -16.73 14.38
N CYS A 242 -10.16 -15.48 14.64
CA CYS A 242 -8.89 -15.09 15.22
C CYS A 242 -9.01 -14.74 16.70
N LYS A 243 -9.84 -15.48 17.46
CA LYS A 243 -10.04 -15.21 18.89
C LYS A 243 -8.76 -15.45 19.69
N GLN A 244 -8.50 -14.54 20.64
CA GLN A 244 -7.30 -14.56 21.49
C GLN A 244 -7.24 -15.78 22.43
N ASP A 245 -8.39 -16.34 22.81
CA ASP A 245 -8.49 -17.56 23.64
C ASP A 245 -8.00 -18.83 22.91
N GLN A 246 -7.87 -18.78 21.58
CA GLN A 246 -7.29 -19.86 20.77
C GLN A 246 -5.76 -19.73 20.57
N GLY A 247 -5.10 -18.87 21.36
CA GLY A 247 -3.64 -18.69 21.31
C GLY A 247 -3.14 -17.80 20.18
N TYR A 248 -4.04 -17.07 19.50
CA TYR A 248 -3.64 -16.08 18.49
C TYR A 248 -3.19 -14.77 19.14
N PRO A 249 -2.10 -14.14 18.64
CA PRO A 249 -1.70 -12.79 19.06
C PRO A 249 -2.81 -11.75 18.87
N SER A 250 -2.68 -10.60 19.55
CA SER A 250 -3.57 -9.45 19.36
C SER A 250 -3.66 -9.01 17.89
N ALA A 251 -4.74 -8.33 17.50
CA ALA A 251 -4.89 -7.79 16.14
C ALA A 251 -3.67 -6.94 15.72
N HIS A 252 -3.12 -6.15 16.64
CA HIS A 252 -1.88 -5.39 16.42
C HIS A 252 -0.67 -6.30 16.13
N ASN A 253 -0.49 -7.36 16.91
CA ASN A 253 0.61 -8.30 16.70
C ASN A 253 0.43 -9.11 15.40
N GLN A 254 -0.80 -9.47 15.04
CA GLN A 254 -1.11 -10.11 13.76
C GLN A 254 -0.79 -9.20 12.59
N LEU A 255 -1.25 -7.95 12.66
CA LEU A 255 -0.97 -6.94 11.65
C LEU A 255 0.53 -6.76 11.43
N LYS A 256 1.30 -6.66 12.52
CA LYS A 256 2.78 -6.59 12.48
C LYS A 256 3.42 -7.87 11.95
N GLY A 257 2.92 -9.05 12.33
CA GLY A 257 3.41 -10.33 11.83
C GLY A 257 3.14 -10.55 10.33
N ASN A 258 2.08 -9.93 9.81
CA ASN A 258 1.63 -10.06 8.43
C ASN A 258 2.32 -9.10 7.45
N THR A 259 3.07 -8.12 7.95
CA THR A 259 3.85 -7.12 7.20
C THR A 259 4.56 -7.72 5.98
N ASN A 260 5.37 -8.76 6.15
CA ASN A 260 6.13 -9.38 5.05
C ASN A 260 5.23 -10.06 4.01
N SER A 261 4.17 -10.74 4.46
CA SER A 261 3.21 -11.38 3.56
C SER A 261 2.45 -10.35 2.73
N MET A 262 2.00 -9.24 3.34
CA MET A 262 1.36 -8.14 2.61
C MET A 262 2.33 -7.50 1.61
N ALA A 263 3.59 -7.32 2.00
CA ALA A 263 4.62 -6.75 1.14
C ALA A 263 4.89 -7.57 -0.10
N SER A 264 5.09 -8.87 0.08
CA SER A 264 5.26 -9.81 -1.02
C SER A 264 4.01 -9.88 -1.89
N PHE A 265 2.82 -9.88 -1.28
CA PHE A 265 1.56 -9.97 -2.01
C PHE A 265 1.32 -8.76 -2.91
N LEU A 266 1.55 -7.54 -2.40
CA LEU A 266 1.41 -6.31 -3.20
C LEU A 266 2.59 -6.08 -4.14
N GLY A 267 3.69 -6.81 -4.02
CA GLY A 267 4.86 -6.68 -4.87
C GLY A 267 5.51 -5.30 -4.81
N ILE A 268 5.42 -4.61 -3.68
CA ILE A 268 5.95 -3.25 -3.50
C ILE A 268 7.39 -3.24 -2.94
N VAL A 269 7.83 -4.37 -2.39
CA VAL A 269 9.22 -4.59 -1.95
C VAL A 269 9.90 -5.61 -2.88
N ASP A 270 11.21 -5.47 -3.06
CA ASP A 270 12.01 -6.53 -3.68
C ASP A 270 12.03 -7.73 -2.74
N SER A 271 11.54 -8.88 -3.20
CA SER A 271 11.49 -10.13 -2.43
C SER A 271 12.85 -10.58 -1.89
N ALA A 272 13.96 -10.12 -2.50
CA ALA A 272 15.33 -10.40 -2.06
C ALA A 272 15.80 -9.56 -0.86
N LYS A 273 15.07 -8.50 -0.49
CA LYS A 273 15.39 -7.59 0.64
C LYS A 273 14.51 -7.79 1.86
N VAL A 274 13.58 -8.76 1.82
CA VAL A 274 12.66 -9.08 2.92
C VAL A 274 13.36 -9.88 4.03
N GLU A 275 14.52 -10.48 3.73
CA GLU A 275 15.32 -11.22 4.69
C GLU A 275 16.46 -10.34 5.23
N ASN A 276 16.41 -10.02 6.54
CA ASN A 276 17.49 -9.46 7.36
C ASN A 276 17.75 -7.94 7.32
N ASN A 277 16.86 -7.10 7.85
CA ASN A 277 17.30 -5.82 8.44
C ASN A 277 16.39 -5.40 9.60
N ASP A 278 16.99 -5.09 10.75
CA ASP A 278 16.35 -4.53 11.95
C ASP A 278 15.85 -3.06 11.76
N SER A 279 15.84 -2.56 10.52
CA SER A 279 15.23 -1.28 10.16
C SER A 279 13.75 -1.48 9.82
N PRO A 280 12.82 -0.60 10.25
CA PRO A 280 11.41 -0.69 9.88
C PRO A 280 11.27 -0.81 8.37
N ASN A 281 10.71 -1.92 7.90
CA ASN A 281 10.37 -2.03 6.49
C ASN A 281 9.17 -1.11 6.20
N LEU A 282 8.92 -0.84 4.92
CA LEU A 282 7.85 0.06 4.48
C LEU A 282 6.47 -0.28 5.07
N PHE A 283 6.20 -1.57 5.31
CA PHE A 283 4.94 -2.01 5.90
C PHE A 283 4.89 -1.81 7.41
N ASP A 284 6.02 -1.83 8.12
CA ASP A 284 6.06 -1.48 9.54
C ASP A 284 5.60 -0.04 9.76
N VAL A 285 5.96 0.86 8.83
CA VAL A 285 5.45 2.24 8.80
C VAL A 285 3.95 2.27 8.48
N LEU A 286 3.51 1.50 7.47
CA LEU A 286 2.11 1.45 7.05
C LEU A 286 1.18 1.01 8.20
N VAL A 287 1.57 -0.05 8.93
CA VAL A 287 0.71 -0.69 9.93
C VAL A 287 0.75 -0.04 11.31
N ASN A 288 1.71 0.85 11.56
CA ASN A 288 1.85 1.51 12.84
C ASN A 288 1.08 2.84 12.86
N ASP A 289 0.00 2.89 13.62
CA ASP A 289 -0.87 4.09 13.70
C ASP A 289 -0.18 5.30 14.36
N ASP A 290 0.89 5.09 15.13
CA ASP A 290 1.69 6.18 15.70
C ASP A 290 2.63 6.82 14.65
N LEU A 291 2.90 6.12 13.55
CA LEU A 291 3.70 6.61 12.44
C LEU A 291 2.78 7.24 11.38
N THR A 292 2.59 8.54 11.50
CA THR A 292 1.87 9.36 10.52
C THR A 292 2.44 10.79 10.51
N PHE A 293 2.29 11.50 9.40
CA PHE A 293 2.58 12.93 9.42
C PHE A 293 1.45 13.69 10.12
N PRO A 294 1.77 14.52 11.12
CA PRO A 294 0.78 15.42 11.69
C PRO A 294 0.21 16.36 10.62
N PRO A 295 -1.10 16.70 10.66
CA PRO A 295 -1.70 17.59 9.67
C PRO A 295 -1.00 18.95 9.54
N GLU A 296 -0.51 19.51 10.63
CA GLU A 296 0.25 20.76 10.66
C GLU A 296 1.59 20.63 9.94
N THR A 297 2.32 19.54 10.17
CA THR A 297 3.60 19.27 9.49
C THR A 297 3.42 19.13 7.99
N LEU A 298 2.34 18.47 7.54
CA LEU A 298 2.02 18.39 6.11
C LEU A 298 1.67 19.74 5.51
N GLN A 299 0.87 20.54 6.21
CA GLN A 299 0.50 21.88 5.73
C GLN A 299 1.74 22.78 5.60
N GLU A 300 2.65 22.73 6.56
CA GLU A 300 3.92 23.44 6.51
C GLU A 300 4.81 22.96 5.37
N ALA A 301 4.88 21.64 5.13
CA ALA A 301 5.64 21.07 4.03
C ALA A 301 5.07 21.42 2.65
N LEU A 302 3.76 21.63 2.53
CA LEU A 302 3.08 21.98 1.28
C LEU A 302 3.01 23.49 1.05
N ALA A 303 3.17 24.32 2.08
CA ALA A 303 3.10 25.77 1.99
C ALA A 303 4.01 26.41 0.91
N PRO A 304 5.24 25.92 0.65
CA PRO A 304 6.11 26.49 -0.38
C PRO A 304 5.51 26.50 -1.79
N LEU A 305 4.58 25.59 -2.08
CA LEU A 305 3.92 25.46 -3.38
C LEU A 305 2.94 26.60 -3.68
N VAL A 306 2.49 27.36 -2.67
CA VAL A 306 1.57 28.48 -2.87
C VAL A 306 2.34 29.69 -3.40
N ASN A 307 1.85 30.31 -4.48
CA ASN A 307 2.43 31.55 -4.98
C ASN A 307 2.18 32.71 -4.01
N THR A 308 3.24 33.47 -3.71
CA THR A 308 3.19 34.59 -2.76
C THR A 308 2.63 35.87 -3.38
N ASP A 309 2.28 35.85 -4.67
CA ASP A 309 1.75 37.00 -5.41
C ASP A 309 0.26 37.27 -5.13
N GLY A 310 -0.38 36.45 -4.29
CA GLY A 310 -1.79 36.57 -3.93
C GLY A 310 -2.75 36.17 -5.06
N SER A 311 -2.24 35.56 -6.12
CA SER A 311 -3.05 35.08 -7.26
C SER A 311 -3.91 33.86 -6.93
N GLY A 312 -3.64 33.19 -5.80
CA GLY A 312 -4.33 31.95 -5.44
C GLY A 312 -3.92 30.75 -6.29
N THR A 313 -2.75 30.84 -6.93
CA THR A 313 -2.18 29.80 -7.77
C THR A 313 -1.04 29.08 -7.06
N VAL A 314 -0.64 27.93 -7.61
CA VAL A 314 0.48 27.13 -7.11
C VAL A 314 1.64 27.13 -8.10
N ASP A 315 2.83 26.81 -7.61
CA ASP A 315 4.07 26.65 -8.37
C ASP A 315 4.50 25.18 -8.39
N PRO A 316 4.13 24.41 -9.43
CA PRO A 316 4.54 23.01 -9.57
C PRO A 316 6.06 22.81 -9.67
N SER A 317 6.85 23.86 -9.94
CA SER A 317 8.31 23.75 -10.00
C SER A 317 8.93 23.48 -8.62
N LYS A 318 8.25 23.88 -7.55
CA LYS A 318 8.68 23.67 -6.15
C LYS A 318 8.32 22.30 -5.58
N VAL A 319 7.65 21.44 -6.34
CA VAL A 319 7.33 20.07 -5.87
C VAL A 319 8.59 19.32 -5.47
N GLY A 320 9.73 19.53 -6.15
CA GLY A 320 11.01 18.94 -5.75
C GLY A 320 11.43 19.29 -4.33
N GLU A 321 11.29 20.56 -3.92
CA GLU A 321 11.59 21.03 -2.56
C GLU A 321 10.68 20.37 -1.53
N VAL A 322 9.38 20.24 -1.85
CA VAL A 322 8.42 19.53 -1.01
C VAL A 322 8.78 18.06 -0.84
N MET A 323 9.22 17.37 -1.91
CA MET A 323 9.63 15.98 -1.83
C MET A 323 10.82 15.80 -0.88
N GLU A 324 11.80 16.71 -0.93
CA GLU A 324 12.95 16.68 -0.02
C GLU A 324 12.53 16.93 1.44
N GLN A 325 11.63 17.88 1.67
CA GLN A 325 11.12 18.17 3.01
C GLN A 325 10.34 16.98 3.58
N LEU A 326 9.41 16.39 2.82
CA LEU A 326 8.66 15.20 3.24
C LEU A 326 9.58 14.01 3.52
N LYS A 327 10.65 13.84 2.73
CA LYS A 327 11.66 12.81 2.99
C LYS A 327 12.37 13.03 4.33
N LYS A 328 12.80 14.26 4.61
CA LYS A 328 13.46 14.60 5.89
C LYS A 328 12.54 14.40 7.10
N GLU A 329 11.28 14.82 6.97
CA GLU A 329 10.28 14.60 8.03
C GLU A 329 9.98 13.11 8.23
N SER A 330 9.96 12.33 7.14
CA SER A 330 9.79 10.88 7.20
C SER A 330 10.93 10.21 7.97
N GLU A 331 12.18 10.55 7.66
CA GLU A 331 13.37 10.04 8.34
C GLU A 331 13.34 10.39 9.84
N THR A 332 12.93 11.62 10.18
CA THR A 332 12.78 12.07 11.57
C THR A 332 11.70 11.27 12.31
N THR A 333 10.55 11.06 11.67
CA THR A 333 9.40 10.34 12.25
C THR A 333 9.76 8.88 12.51
N VAL A 334 10.34 8.20 11.51
CA VAL A 334 10.77 6.80 11.62
C VAL A 334 11.95 6.63 12.59
N GLY A 335 12.89 7.57 12.59
CA GLY A 335 14.05 7.57 13.47
C GLY A 335 13.67 7.71 14.95
N LYS A 336 12.80 8.68 15.29
CA LYS A 336 12.28 8.85 16.66
C LYS A 336 11.62 7.57 17.17
N TYR A 337 10.79 6.93 16.34
CA TYR A 337 10.11 5.69 16.71
C TYR A 337 11.10 4.54 16.97
N SER A 338 12.12 4.39 16.12
CA SER A 338 13.14 3.35 16.28
C SER A 338 13.91 3.49 17.60
N ILE A 339 14.20 4.73 18.01
CA ILE A 339 14.86 5.03 19.30
C ILE A 339 13.94 4.70 20.48
N ILE A 340 12.68 5.15 20.45
CA ILE A 340 11.71 4.90 21.53
C ILE A 340 11.52 3.39 21.75
N ASN A 341 11.33 2.63 20.67
CA ASN A 341 11.11 1.20 20.77
C ASN A 341 12.34 0.46 21.36
N THR A 342 13.55 0.89 20.98
CA THR A 342 14.81 0.35 21.54
C THR A 342 14.92 0.64 23.04
N LEU A 343 14.59 1.87 23.48
CA LEU A 343 14.64 2.25 24.89
C LEU A 343 13.60 1.51 25.74
N VAL A 344 12.39 1.31 25.23
CA VAL A 344 11.34 0.53 25.90
C VAL A 344 11.77 -0.93 26.06
N LEU A 345 12.33 -1.55 25.02
CA LEU A 345 12.87 -2.91 25.08
C LEU A 345 13.99 -3.02 26.13
N TYR A 346 14.92 -2.05 26.15
CA TYR A 346 16.00 -2.02 27.12
C TYR A 346 15.47 -1.92 28.55
N HIS A 347 14.46 -1.08 28.79
CA HIS A 347 13.85 -0.91 30.10
C HIS A 347 13.12 -2.17 30.57
N ILE A 348 12.38 -2.85 29.68
CA ILE A 348 11.69 -4.12 30.00
C ILE A 348 12.71 -5.22 30.36
N ILE A 349 13.82 -5.34 29.61
CA ILE A 349 14.86 -6.33 29.90
C ILE A 349 15.52 -6.04 31.24
N TYR A 350 15.82 -4.77 31.52
CA TYR A 350 16.47 -4.34 32.75
C TYR A 350 15.58 -4.56 33.98
N VAL A 351 14.28 -4.28 33.87
CA VAL A 351 13.29 -4.53 34.94
C VAL A 351 12.99 -6.02 35.12
N SER A 352 13.14 -6.86 34.09
CA SER A 352 12.92 -8.31 34.20
C SER A 352 14.13 -9.08 34.79
N HIS A 353 15.29 -8.42 34.93
CA HIS A 353 16.52 -9.00 35.51
C HIS A 353 16.84 -8.49 36.93
N HIS A 354 15.89 -7.78 37.55
CA HIS A 354 15.93 -7.33 38.95
C HIS A 354 14.67 -7.77 39.70
#